data_AF-A0A0K0DQA8-F1
#
_entry.id   AF-A0A0K0DQA8-F1
#
_cell.length_a   1.000
_cell.length_b   1.000
_cell.length_c   1.000
_cell.angle_alpha   90.00
_cell.angle_beta   90.00
_cell.angle_gamma   90.00
#
_symmetry.space_group_name_H-M   'P 1'
#
loop_
_entity.id
_entity.type
_entity.pdbx_description
1 polymer ?
#
loop_
_entity_poly.entity_id
_entity_poly.type
_entity_poly.pdbx_seq_one_letter_code
_entity_poly.pdbx_strand_id
1 'polypeptide(L)'
;LYGCYENLVGGHLSDALQDVSGGVAETVNVAKFLLNGAAASSHLLFNNLKEAFDNEALIVAAIAVVLFAVDRFISAKTKDEIEQTLDCGLVKGHAYAVTAVRYVELDAKTNSFRFHLPCFSVQLLKTPLVSLSLQLHVNLFRNPHFSPLLGQHARIRMIRLQNPWGEKEWNGPWSDNSKEWEQVTESQKTSLGITVDEDGEFWMPWNSFIRYFTDISLCQMFNTSIFSRSKRYHEEIFYGEWTTNGAKSGAPNDFAGGCLNFSATFCNNPQYLFNVSEPGEVMLALTQKEPNEGVKRRDPYVTIGIHVMKVEENRVHRVHQAMAPAGTSDYASARSVFLHLRDVPAGRYIALPTTFAPREQSVFMLRIYSEHKIYPRVLLKHAPSKGIFGCRQVNSITRVTIVAVFLEQTKEVNAYCILQTGKDKVRTSSIKGRNQVSWNEQFIFHRASTSRDFSLELWDDCLLTRDKLISRTSFTAPVDNDTREVQLKLTDTYGKSVGNLRLILATFDDPMYL
;
A
#
# COMPACT_ATOMS: atom_id res chain seq x y z
N LEU A 1 13.45 -24.56 15.46
CA LEU A 1 12.46 -24.00 14.53
C LEU A 1 12.04 -25.03 13.48
N TYR A 2 12.91 -25.43 12.54
CA TYR A 2 12.48 -26.27 11.40
C TYR A 2 12.68 -27.79 11.54
N GLY A 3 12.98 -28.31 12.73
CA GLY A 3 13.20 -29.75 12.96
C GLY A 3 14.58 -30.25 12.52
N CYS A 4 14.90 -30.22 11.21
CA CYS A 4 16.20 -30.65 10.65
C CYS A 4 16.64 -29.83 9.42
N TYR A 5 17.93 -29.93 9.03
CA TYR A 5 18.49 -29.22 7.87
C TYR A 5 17.87 -29.62 6.53
N GLU A 6 17.41 -30.88 6.38
CA GLU A 6 16.69 -31.32 5.18
C GLU A 6 15.39 -30.54 4.96
N ASN A 7 14.75 -30.07 6.04
CA ASN A 7 13.51 -29.28 5.95
C ASN A 7 13.74 -27.84 5.46
N LEU A 8 15.00 -27.39 5.32
CA LEU A 8 15.37 -26.12 4.69
C LEU A 8 15.53 -26.23 3.17
N VAL A 9 15.70 -27.44 2.63
CA VAL A 9 15.89 -27.68 1.20
C VAL A 9 14.58 -27.37 0.46
N GLY A 10 14.62 -26.38 -0.43
CA GLY A 10 13.43 -25.89 -1.14
C GLY A 10 12.59 -24.85 -0.38
N GLY A 11 13.13 -24.20 0.66
CA GLY A 11 12.52 -23.02 1.29
C GLY A 11 12.34 -21.84 0.31
N HIS A 12 11.28 -21.06 0.49
CA HIS A 12 11.14 -19.78 -0.23
C HIS A 12 12.05 -18.72 0.41
N LEU A 13 12.78 -17.96 -0.41
CA LEU A 13 13.73 -16.96 0.08
C LEU A 13 13.06 -15.84 0.87
N SER A 14 11.84 -15.46 0.49
CA SER A 14 11.01 -14.49 1.22
C SER A 14 10.67 -14.94 2.64
N ASP A 15 10.38 -16.23 2.86
CA ASP A 15 10.11 -16.78 4.19
C ASP A 15 11.35 -16.68 5.08
N ALA A 16 12.53 -17.03 4.54
CA ALA A 16 13.80 -16.93 5.26
C ALA A 16 14.14 -15.48 5.62
N LEU A 17 13.95 -14.54 4.69
CA LEU A 17 14.14 -13.11 4.95
C LEU A 17 13.21 -12.62 6.07
N GLN A 18 11.95 -13.05 6.06
CA GLN A 18 10.97 -12.69 7.08
C GLN A 18 11.36 -13.26 8.45
N ASP A 19 11.85 -14.50 8.53
CA ASP A 19 12.24 -15.12 9.79
C ASP A 19 13.47 -14.48 10.44
N VAL A 20 14.44 -14.05 9.61
CA VAL A 20 15.68 -13.45 10.11
C VAL A 20 15.49 -11.97 10.48
N SER A 21 14.66 -11.25 9.73
CA SER A 21 14.50 -9.81 9.91
C SER A 21 13.26 -9.41 10.71
N GLY A 22 12.24 -10.27 10.76
CA GLY A 22 10.91 -9.90 11.23
C GLY A 22 10.15 -8.96 10.27
N GLY A 23 10.73 -8.61 9.12
CA GLY A 23 10.15 -7.69 8.14
C GLY A 23 8.95 -8.25 7.39
N VAL A 24 8.55 -7.52 6.34
CA VAL A 24 7.48 -7.93 5.44
C VAL A 24 8.08 -8.33 4.11
N ALA A 25 7.99 -9.62 3.78
CA ALA A 25 8.58 -10.16 2.57
C ALA A 25 7.54 -10.32 1.45
N GLU A 26 7.97 -10.00 0.22
CA GLU A 26 7.25 -10.28 -1.02
C GLU A 26 8.20 -10.86 -2.06
N THR A 27 7.65 -11.61 -3.02
CA THR A 27 8.43 -12.16 -4.14
C THR A 27 7.83 -11.70 -5.46
N VAL A 28 8.65 -11.05 -6.28
CA VAL A 28 8.31 -10.57 -7.62
C VAL A 28 8.92 -11.51 -8.65
N ASN A 29 8.07 -12.11 -9.50
CA ASN A 29 8.53 -12.82 -10.69
C ASN A 29 8.79 -11.82 -11.82
N VAL A 30 10.03 -11.72 -12.28
CA VAL A 30 10.50 -10.72 -13.23
C VAL A 30 9.75 -10.81 -14.56
N ALA A 31 9.65 -12.00 -15.14
CA ALA A 31 8.99 -12.20 -16.42
C ALA A 31 7.49 -11.84 -16.34
N LYS A 32 6.80 -12.32 -15.30
CA LYS A 32 5.39 -12.00 -15.07
C LYS A 32 5.16 -10.50 -14.90
N PHE A 33 6.02 -9.82 -14.13
CA PHE A 33 5.93 -8.37 -13.93
C PHE A 33 6.12 -7.61 -15.24
N LEU A 34 7.09 -8.00 -16.07
CA LEU A 34 7.37 -7.36 -17.34
C LEU A 34 6.24 -7.57 -18.37
N LEU A 35 5.62 -8.74 -18.40
CA LEU A 35 4.51 -9.07 -19.30
C LEU A 35 3.20 -8.35 -18.95
N ASN A 36 2.95 -8.10 -17.67
CA ASN A 36 1.70 -7.51 -17.20
C ASN A 36 1.63 -5.98 -17.30
N GLY A 37 2.73 -5.29 -17.64
CA GLY A 37 2.76 -3.82 -17.68
C GLY A 37 2.99 -3.22 -19.08
N ALA A 38 2.78 -1.90 -19.18
CA ALA A 38 3.00 -1.11 -20.41
C ALA A 38 4.48 -1.05 -20.83
N ALA A 39 4.81 -0.41 -21.95
CA ALA A 39 6.18 -0.30 -22.50
C ALA A 39 7.28 0.21 -21.53
N ALA A 40 6.93 0.70 -20.33
CA ALA A 40 7.83 1.17 -19.28
C ALA A 40 8.01 0.20 -18.07
N SER A 41 7.48 -1.03 -18.10
CA SER A 41 7.50 -1.98 -16.95
C SER A 41 8.91 -2.21 -16.38
N SER A 42 9.92 -2.33 -17.23
CA SER A 42 11.32 -2.53 -16.79
C SER A 42 11.84 -1.33 -16.00
N HIS A 43 11.48 -0.12 -16.40
CA HIS A 43 11.88 1.10 -15.69
C HIS A 43 11.15 1.23 -14.35
N LEU A 44 9.87 0.88 -14.31
CA LEU A 44 9.08 0.86 -13.08
C LEU A 44 9.66 -0.14 -12.07
N LEU A 45 9.96 -1.37 -12.51
CA LEU A 45 10.56 -2.39 -11.63
C LEU A 45 11.90 -1.93 -11.05
N PHE A 46 12.75 -1.32 -11.88
CA PHE A 46 14.02 -0.76 -11.41
C PHE A 46 13.82 0.32 -10.35
N ASN A 47 12.90 1.25 -10.58
CA ASN A 47 12.63 2.34 -9.65
C ASN A 47 12.07 1.84 -8.32
N ASN A 48 11.14 0.88 -8.37
CA ASN A 48 10.60 0.25 -7.17
C ASN A 48 11.70 -0.46 -6.37
N LEU A 49 12.57 -1.20 -7.06
CA LEU A 49 13.69 -1.91 -6.41
C LEU A 49 14.69 -0.93 -5.78
N LYS A 50 14.99 0.16 -6.48
CA LYS A 50 15.86 1.23 -5.98
C LYS A 50 15.25 1.92 -4.78
N GLU A 51 13.96 2.27 -4.81
CA GLU A 51 13.24 2.87 -3.70
C GLU A 51 13.23 1.94 -2.48
N ALA A 52 12.95 0.64 -2.67
CA ALA A 52 13.02 -0.35 -1.61
C ALA A 52 14.42 -0.44 -1.00
N PHE A 53 15.46 -0.51 -1.84
CA PHE A 53 16.86 -0.56 -1.39
C PHE A 53 17.27 0.70 -0.61
N ASP A 54 16.90 1.88 -1.11
CA ASP A 54 17.19 3.16 -0.43
C ASP A 54 16.43 3.30 0.90
N ASN A 55 15.32 2.58 1.05
CA ASN A 55 14.56 2.43 2.30
C ASN A 55 15.05 1.22 3.15
N GLU A 56 16.30 0.78 2.94
CA GLU A 56 16.96 -0.27 3.73
C GLU A 56 16.26 -1.64 3.66
N ALA A 57 15.51 -1.92 2.60
CA ALA A 57 14.95 -3.25 2.38
C ALA A 57 16.07 -4.28 2.12
N LEU A 58 15.88 -5.50 2.63
CA LEU A 58 16.73 -6.64 2.27
C LEU A 58 16.25 -7.20 0.95
N ILE A 59 17.16 -7.37 0.00
CA ILE A 59 16.82 -7.78 -1.37
C ILE A 59 17.68 -8.97 -1.76
N VAL A 60 17.02 -10.02 -2.22
CA VAL A 60 17.66 -11.23 -2.73
C VAL A 60 17.09 -11.56 -4.10
N ALA A 61 17.93 -11.91 -5.05
CA ALA A 61 17.52 -12.34 -6.39
C ALA A 61 17.93 -13.79 -6.64
N ALA A 62 17.15 -14.51 -7.43
CA ALA A 62 17.45 -15.89 -7.80
C ALA A 62 17.16 -16.17 -9.27
N ILE A 63 17.84 -17.20 -9.78
CA ILE A 63 17.59 -17.76 -11.11
C ILE A 63 16.90 -19.11 -10.91
N ALA A 64 15.61 -19.20 -11.22
CA ALA A 64 14.84 -20.42 -11.08
C ALA A 64 15.32 -21.49 -12.05
N VAL A 65 15.39 -22.73 -11.56
CA VAL A 65 15.63 -23.91 -12.40
C VAL A 65 14.28 -24.34 -12.99
N VAL A 66 13.95 -23.81 -14.16
CA VAL A 66 12.69 -24.15 -14.85
C VAL A 66 12.93 -25.33 -15.81
N LEU A 67 12.33 -26.48 -15.52
CA LEU A 67 12.04 -27.50 -16.53
C LEU A 67 10.83 -27.01 -17.33
N PHE A 68 11.03 -26.60 -18.58
CA PHE A 68 9.91 -26.30 -19.48
C PHE A 68 9.11 -27.59 -19.74
N ALA A 69 7.98 -27.75 -19.05
CA ALA A 69 6.88 -28.59 -19.49
C ALA A 69 5.64 -27.70 -19.58
N VAL A 70 5.07 -27.62 -20.78
CA VAL A 70 3.82 -26.92 -21.10
C VAL A 70 2.77 -27.31 -20.04
N ASP A 71 2.23 -26.30 -19.35
CA ASP A 71 1.14 -26.35 -18.36
C ASP A 71 1.37 -26.86 -16.93
N ARG A 72 2.61 -27.04 -16.43
CA ARG A 72 2.83 -27.14 -14.95
C ARG A 72 4.14 -26.52 -14.49
N PHE A 73 4.08 -25.66 -13.47
CA PHE A 73 5.24 -25.33 -12.63
C PHE A 73 5.69 -26.64 -11.94
N ILE A 74 6.77 -27.24 -12.41
CA ILE A 74 7.38 -28.41 -11.77
C ILE A 74 8.77 -27.98 -11.30
N SER A 75 8.98 -27.98 -9.98
CA SER A 75 10.30 -27.84 -9.37
C SER A 75 11.23 -28.94 -9.90
N ALA A 76 12.48 -28.58 -10.22
CA ALA A 76 13.50 -29.50 -10.72
C ALA A 76 13.56 -30.78 -9.88
N LYS A 77 13.54 -31.94 -10.56
CA LYS A 77 13.51 -33.27 -9.91
C LYS A 77 14.91 -33.85 -9.65
N THR A 78 15.98 -33.21 -10.13
CA THR A 78 17.35 -33.72 -9.99
C THR A 78 18.26 -32.68 -9.35
N LYS A 79 19.05 -33.13 -8.36
CA LYS A 79 20.04 -32.32 -7.63
C LYS A 79 21.12 -31.75 -8.57
N ASP A 80 21.37 -32.42 -9.69
CA ASP A 80 22.42 -32.07 -10.65
C ASP A 80 22.09 -30.85 -11.55
N GLU A 81 20.83 -30.42 -11.60
CA GLU A 81 20.40 -29.23 -12.35
C GLU A 81 20.35 -27.95 -11.48
N ILE A 82 20.30 -28.14 -10.16
CA ILE A 82 20.40 -27.08 -9.16
C ILE A 82 21.89 -26.77 -8.97
N GLU A 83 22.24 -25.50 -8.80
CA GLU A 83 23.63 -25.03 -8.64
C GLU A 83 24.53 -25.16 -9.89
N GLN A 84 23.93 -25.38 -11.07
CA GLN A 84 24.66 -25.33 -12.34
C GLN A 84 25.15 -23.90 -12.63
N THR A 85 26.45 -23.75 -12.87
CA THR A 85 27.06 -22.49 -13.33
C THR A 85 26.83 -22.32 -14.84
N LEU A 86 26.39 -21.13 -15.25
CA LEU A 86 26.18 -20.72 -16.62
C LEU A 86 27.49 -20.22 -17.25
N ASP A 87 27.53 -20.17 -18.58
CA ASP A 87 28.68 -19.61 -19.33
C ASP A 87 29.01 -18.16 -18.95
N CYS A 88 28.00 -17.43 -18.46
CA CYS A 88 28.14 -16.06 -17.98
C CYS A 88 28.60 -15.93 -16.50
N GLY A 89 28.96 -17.05 -15.86
CA GLY A 89 29.43 -17.12 -14.47
C GLY A 89 28.32 -17.24 -13.42
N LEU A 90 27.07 -16.91 -13.77
CA LEU A 90 25.92 -17.00 -12.86
C LEU A 90 25.52 -18.46 -12.58
N VAL A 91 25.19 -18.76 -11.33
CA VAL A 91 24.70 -20.05 -10.82
C VAL A 91 23.17 -20.09 -10.76
N LYS A 92 22.57 -21.15 -11.32
CA LYS A 92 21.12 -21.43 -11.24
C LYS A 92 20.71 -22.04 -9.90
N GLY A 93 19.46 -21.83 -9.50
CA GLY A 93 18.90 -22.37 -8.26
C GLY A 93 19.55 -21.81 -6.99
N HIS A 94 20.25 -20.68 -7.13
CA HIS A 94 21.04 -20.06 -6.08
C HIS A 94 20.55 -18.63 -5.81
N ALA A 95 20.75 -18.16 -4.58
CA ALA A 95 20.30 -16.86 -4.09
C ALA A 95 21.47 -15.86 -4.05
N TYR A 96 21.27 -14.69 -4.64
CA TYR A 96 22.22 -13.60 -4.68
C TYR A 96 21.69 -12.45 -3.84
N ALA A 97 22.51 -11.92 -2.93
CA ALA A 97 22.15 -10.70 -2.22
C ALA A 97 22.29 -9.51 -3.17
N VAL A 98 21.31 -8.62 -3.21
CA VAL A 98 21.43 -7.35 -3.95
C VAL A 98 22.01 -6.31 -3.01
N THR A 99 23.22 -5.84 -3.30
CA THR A 99 24.00 -4.96 -2.42
C THR A 99 24.06 -3.51 -2.92
N ALA A 100 23.53 -3.21 -4.11
CA ALA A 100 23.25 -1.85 -4.56
C ALA A 100 22.29 -1.81 -5.77
N VAL A 101 21.48 -0.75 -5.87
CA VAL A 101 20.69 -0.42 -7.07
C VAL A 101 20.88 1.06 -7.39
N ARG A 102 21.52 1.39 -8.53
CA ARG A 102 22.00 2.74 -8.81
C ARG A 102 21.89 3.14 -10.28
N TYR A 103 21.69 4.44 -10.51
CA TYR A 103 22.00 5.05 -11.80
C TYR A 103 23.48 5.43 -11.80
N VAL A 104 24.21 4.99 -12.83
CA VAL A 104 25.61 5.37 -13.06
C VAL A 104 25.64 6.36 -14.21
N GLU A 105 26.30 7.49 -14.01
CA GLU A 105 26.47 8.49 -15.08
C GLU A 105 27.69 8.13 -15.90
N LEU A 106 27.54 8.10 -17.23
CA LEU A 106 28.62 7.90 -18.17
C LEU A 106 29.22 9.26 -18.51
N ASP A 107 30.54 9.37 -18.41
CA ASP A 107 31.23 10.59 -18.78
C ASP A 107 31.48 10.58 -20.30
N ALA A 108 31.03 11.62 -20.99
CA ALA A 108 31.29 11.78 -22.41
C ALA A 108 32.74 12.25 -22.60
N LYS A 109 33.71 11.33 -22.47
CA LYS A 109 35.11 11.60 -22.83
C LYS A 109 35.31 11.67 -24.35
N THR A 110 34.70 12.68 -24.96
CA THR A 110 35.21 13.37 -26.16
C THR A 110 34.65 14.78 -26.17
N ASN A 111 35.22 15.67 -25.36
CA ASN A 111 35.32 17.09 -25.73
C ASN A 111 36.62 17.62 -25.13
N SER A 112 37.72 17.21 -25.74
CA SER A 112 39.01 17.88 -25.59
C SER A 112 38.91 19.28 -26.19
N PHE A 113 38.28 20.22 -25.48
CA PHE A 113 38.56 21.64 -25.70
C PHE A 113 39.88 21.95 -25.02
N ARG A 114 40.98 21.80 -25.77
CA ARG A 114 42.22 22.53 -25.49
C ARG A 114 41.88 24.02 -25.57
N PHE A 115 41.69 24.68 -24.42
CA PHE A 115 41.80 26.12 -24.37
C PHE A 115 43.27 26.50 -24.56
N HIS A 116 43.65 26.87 -25.78
CA HIS A 116 44.76 27.80 -25.97
C HIS A 116 44.27 29.18 -25.52
N LEU A 117 44.65 29.58 -24.31
CA LEU A 117 44.60 30.98 -23.91
C LEU A 117 45.81 31.68 -24.55
N PRO A 118 45.62 32.73 -25.37
CA PRO A 118 46.71 33.65 -25.66
C PRO A 118 46.99 34.47 -24.41
N CYS A 119 48.28 34.64 -24.14
CA CYS A 119 48.86 35.45 -23.08
C CYS A 119 48.17 36.82 -22.94
N PHE A 120 47.60 37.12 -21.77
CA PHE A 120 47.51 38.48 -21.27
C PHE A 120 47.68 38.49 -19.74
N SER A 121 48.77 39.14 -19.33
CA SER A 121 49.11 39.46 -17.95
C SER A 121 48.21 40.57 -17.44
N VAL A 122 47.52 40.39 -16.30
CA VAL A 122 47.02 41.51 -15.49
C VAL A 122 47.14 41.17 -14.01
N GLN A 123 47.77 42.10 -13.29
CA GLN A 123 48.12 42.06 -11.88
C GLN A 123 46.91 42.07 -10.93
N LEU A 124 47.09 41.39 -9.80
CA LEU A 124 46.25 41.45 -8.60
C LEU A 124 46.05 42.88 -8.09
N LEU A 125 44.80 43.31 -7.95
CA LEU A 125 44.42 44.43 -7.08
C LEU A 125 43.24 44.01 -6.19
N LYS A 126 43.46 44.14 -4.87
CA LYS A 126 42.54 43.89 -3.76
C LYS A 126 41.46 44.97 -3.71
N THR A 127 40.17 44.63 -3.80
CA THR A 127 39.03 45.41 -3.22
C THR A 127 37.77 44.52 -3.02
N PRO A 128 36.83 44.89 -2.12
CA PRO A 128 35.82 43.98 -1.60
C PRO A 128 34.51 44.06 -2.40
N LEU A 129 34.31 43.14 -3.34
CA LEU A 129 33.03 42.90 -4.02
C LEU A 129 32.72 41.40 -4.14
N VAL A 130 33.02 40.62 -3.09
CA VAL A 130 32.78 39.17 -3.06
C VAL A 130 31.33 38.79 -2.71
N SER A 131 30.48 39.76 -2.33
CA SER A 131 29.12 39.43 -1.84
C SER A 131 28.03 39.35 -2.92
N LEU A 132 28.29 39.64 -4.20
CA LEU A 132 27.27 39.54 -5.26
C LEU A 132 27.46 38.41 -6.27
N SER A 133 28.61 37.71 -6.26
CA SER A 133 28.86 36.58 -7.16
C SER A 133 28.25 35.26 -6.67
N LEU A 134 28.09 35.09 -5.36
CA LEU A 134 27.51 33.87 -4.76
C LEU A 134 25.98 33.81 -4.83
N GLN A 135 25.28 34.94 -5.02
CA GLN A 135 23.82 34.97 -5.13
C GLN A 135 23.31 34.59 -6.53
N LEU A 136 24.15 34.68 -7.57
CA LEU A 136 23.78 34.38 -8.96
C LEU A 136 23.98 32.90 -9.34
N HIS A 137 24.82 32.15 -8.60
CA HIS A 137 24.99 30.71 -8.82
C HIS A 137 23.84 29.86 -8.25
N VAL A 138 23.08 30.36 -7.27
CA VAL A 138 22.02 29.57 -6.60
C VAL A 138 20.66 29.72 -7.28
N ASN A 139 20.39 30.83 -7.99
CA ASN A 139 19.07 31.08 -8.58
C ASN A 139 18.90 30.56 -10.02
N LEU A 140 19.95 30.07 -10.67
CA LEU A 140 19.85 29.43 -12.00
C LEU A 140 19.48 27.93 -11.94
N PHE A 141 19.55 27.28 -10.77
CA PHE A 141 19.21 25.86 -10.61
C PHE A 141 17.74 25.58 -10.25
N ARG A 142 16.85 26.59 -10.29
CA ARG A 142 15.44 26.43 -9.85
C ARG A 142 14.38 26.75 -10.91
N ASN A 143 14.76 26.86 -12.19
CA ASN A 143 13.82 27.20 -13.26
C ASN A 143 13.73 26.06 -14.30
N PRO A 144 12.59 25.36 -14.46
CA PRO A 144 12.48 24.18 -15.33
C PRO A 144 12.37 24.51 -16.84
N HIS A 145 12.56 25.76 -17.24
CA HIS A 145 12.45 26.19 -18.65
C HIS A 145 13.72 26.81 -19.26
N PHE A 146 14.89 26.63 -18.63
CA PHE A 146 16.18 26.95 -19.23
C PHE A 146 17.03 25.69 -19.39
N SER A 147 16.93 25.07 -20.56
CA SER A 147 17.95 24.16 -21.07
C SER A 147 18.83 24.92 -22.07
N PRO A 148 20.10 25.17 -21.74
CA PRO A 148 21.10 25.42 -22.76
C PRO A 148 22.26 24.42 -22.66
N LEU A 149 22.52 23.72 -23.77
CA LEU A 149 23.87 23.42 -24.26
C LEU A 149 24.87 22.75 -23.29
N LEU A 150 24.40 21.82 -22.45
CA LEU A 150 25.26 20.85 -21.78
C LEU A 150 24.85 19.46 -22.28
N GLY A 151 25.82 18.69 -22.79
CA GLY A 151 25.58 17.37 -23.35
C GLY A 151 24.77 16.49 -22.40
N GLN A 152 23.81 15.72 -22.93
CA GLN A 152 23.12 14.70 -22.14
C GLN A 152 24.17 13.69 -21.65
N HIS A 153 24.54 13.76 -20.37
CA HIS A 153 25.26 12.68 -19.73
C HIS A 153 24.35 11.46 -19.75
N ALA A 154 24.70 10.44 -20.55
CA ALA A 154 23.96 9.20 -20.60
C ALA A 154 24.03 8.54 -19.23
N ARG A 155 22.89 8.16 -18.64
CA ARG A 155 22.84 7.41 -17.38
C ARG A 155 22.44 5.98 -17.67
N ILE A 156 23.14 5.03 -17.07
CA ILE A 156 22.85 3.59 -17.16
C ILE A 156 22.26 3.09 -15.83
N ARG A 157 21.27 2.19 -15.91
CA ARG A 157 20.69 1.51 -14.75
C ARG A 157 21.54 0.30 -14.40
N MET A 158 22.05 0.25 -13.18
CA MET A 158 22.92 -0.81 -12.71
C MET A 158 22.46 -1.38 -11.38
N ILE A 159 22.79 -2.66 -11.19
CA ILE A 159 22.54 -3.41 -9.97
C ILE A 159 23.83 -4.14 -9.59
N ARG A 160 24.14 -4.14 -8.29
CA ARG A 160 25.24 -4.91 -7.71
C ARG A 160 24.67 -6.09 -6.95
N LEU A 161 25.24 -7.26 -7.17
CA LEU A 161 24.86 -8.49 -6.51
C LEU A 161 26.08 -9.11 -5.84
N GLN A 162 25.83 -9.95 -4.84
CA GLN A 162 26.84 -10.77 -4.18
C GLN A 162 26.41 -12.23 -4.22
N ASN A 163 27.32 -13.09 -4.67
CA ASN A 163 27.23 -14.53 -4.45
C ASN A 163 27.75 -14.86 -3.03
N PRO A 164 26.92 -15.39 -2.11
CA PRO A 164 27.34 -15.75 -0.76
C PRO A 164 28.46 -16.80 -0.67
N TRP A 165 28.75 -17.54 -1.75
CA TRP A 165 29.90 -18.46 -1.77
C TRP A 165 31.25 -17.73 -1.85
N GLY A 166 31.26 -16.44 -2.18
CA GLY A 166 32.49 -15.68 -2.35
C GLY A 166 33.29 -16.05 -3.61
N GLU A 167 32.65 -16.75 -4.55
CA GLU A 167 33.24 -17.15 -5.84
C GLU A 167 32.16 -17.14 -6.93
N LYS A 168 32.57 -17.24 -8.21
CA LYS A 168 31.69 -17.31 -9.40
C LYS A 168 30.86 -16.05 -9.62
N GLU A 169 31.52 -15.07 -10.22
CA GLU A 169 30.96 -13.75 -10.55
C GLU A 169 30.51 -13.64 -12.01
N TRP A 170 29.74 -12.59 -12.30
CA TRP A 170 29.37 -12.21 -13.66
C TRP A 170 30.61 -11.87 -14.49
N ASN A 171 30.76 -12.50 -15.65
CA ASN A 171 31.90 -12.27 -16.56
C ASN A 171 31.55 -11.46 -17.83
N GLY A 172 30.36 -10.87 -17.88
CA GLY A 172 29.91 -10.07 -19.03
C GLY A 172 30.23 -8.58 -18.90
N PRO A 173 29.55 -7.71 -19.68
CA PRO A 173 29.73 -6.26 -19.59
C PRO A 173 29.53 -5.73 -18.16
N TRP A 174 30.40 -4.81 -17.75
CA TRP A 174 30.45 -4.21 -16.41
C TRP A 174 30.84 -5.18 -15.27
N SER A 175 31.36 -6.36 -15.61
CA SER A 175 32.14 -7.18 -14.66
C SER A 175 33.37 -6.41 -14.14
N ASP A 176 34.00 -6.91 -13.09
CA ASP A 176 35.06 -6.18 -12.38
C ASP A 176 36.26 -5.84 -13.27
N ASN A 177 36.58 -6.71 -14.24
CA ASN A 177 37.65 -6.52 -15.22
C ASN A 177 37.19 -5.92 -16.56
N SER A 178 35.96 -5.42 -16.64
CA SER A 178 35.34 -4.93 -17.87
C SER A 178 35.87 -3.55 -18.29
N LYS A 179 36.16 -3.36 -19.59
CA LYS A 179 36.65 -2.07 -20.14
C LYS A 179 35.62 -0.95 -20.05
N GLU A 180 34.35 -1.29 -19.89
CA GLU A 180 33.22 -0.37 -19.76
C GLU A 180 33.41 0.60 -18.59
N TRP A 181 34.11 0.18 -17.53
CA TRP A 181 34.48 1.03 -16.40
C TRP A 181 35.39 2.20 -16.77
N GLU A 182 36.10 2.16 -17.92
CA GLU A 182 36.89 3.29 -18.42
C GLU A 182 36.04 4.53 -18.73
N GLN A 183 34.73 4.35 -18.93
CA GLN A 183 33.75 5.40 -19.22
C GLN A 183 33.21 6.11 -17.96
N VAL A 184 33.62 5.67 -16.77
CA VAL A 184 33.19 6.21 -15.47
C VAL A 184 34.38 6.88 -14.78
N THR A 185 34.12 7.97 -14.07
CA THR A 185 35.16 8.71 -13.35
C THR A 185 35.67 7.92 -12.13
N GLU A 186 36.94 8.08 -11.77
CA GLU A 186 37.53 7.39 -10.59
C GLU A 186 36.79 7.74 -9.28
N SER A 187 36.28 8.97 -9.15
CA SER A 187 35.46 9.37 -7.99
C SER A 187 34.13 8.60 -7.92
N GLN A 188 33.49 8.35 -9.06
CA GLN A 188 32.28 7.53 -9.14
C GLN A 188 32.58 6.06 -8.89
N LYS A 189 33.70 5.51 -9.40
CA LYS A 189 34.11 4.13 -9.09
C LYS A 189 34.31 3.93 -7.59
N THR A 190 34.97 4.89 -6.96
CA THR A 190 35.18 4.89 -5.50
C THR A 190 33.86 4.98 -4.75
N SER A 191 32.91 5.82 -5.19
CA SER A 191 31.60 5.97 -4.53
C SER A 191 30.67 4.78 -4.75
N LEU A 192 30.82 4.06 -5.87
CA LEU A 192 30.15 2.80 -6.15
C LEU A 192 30.78 1.63 -5.38
N GLY A 193 31.92 1.83 -4.72
CA GLY A 193 32.61 0.79 -3.97
C GLY A 193 33.06 -0.36 -4.86
N ILE A 194 33.53 -0.07 -6.08
CA ILE A 194 34.06 -1.08 -6.99
C ILE A 194 35.41 -1.54 -6.44
N THR A 195 35.43 -2.75 -5.91
CA THR A 195 36.63 -3.52 -5.59
C THR A 195 36.91 -4.50 -6.73
N VAL A 196 38.17 -4.90 -6.90
CA VAL A 196 38.56 -5.97 -7.82
C VAL A 196 39.12 -7.08 -6.95
N ASP A 197 38.22 -7.74 -6.24
CA ASP A 197 38.51 -8.79 -5.26
C ASP A 197 37.58 -9.98 -5.57
N GLU A 198 38.08 -11.22 -5.44
CA GLU A 198 37.23 -12.43 -5.56
C GLU A 198 36.43 -12.61 -4.26
N ASP A 199 35.41 -11.77 -4.06
CA ASP A 199 34.50 -11.82 -2.91
C ASP A 199 33.06 -12.18 -3.30
N GLY A 200 32.85 -12.48 -4.59
CA GLY A 200 31.54 -12.82 -5.14
C GLY A 200 30.65 -11.60 -5.41
N GLU A 201 31.09 -10.37 -5.12
CA GLU A 201 30.39 -9.15 -5.53
C GLU A 201 30.64 -8.83 -7.00
N PHE A 202 29.60 -8.43 -7.71
CA PHE A 202 29.75 -7.96 -9.08
C PHE A 202 28.64 -6.99 -9.46
N TRP A 203 28.97 -6.09 -10.37
CA TRP A 203 28.02 -5.19 -11.00
C TRP A 203 27.51 -5.76 -12.32
N MET A 204 26.25 -5.47 -12.66
CA MET A 204 25.72 -5.78 -13.98
C MET A 204 24.70 -4.73 -14.46
N PRO A 205 24.53 -4.58 -15.79
CA PRO A 205 23.46 -3.75 -16.34
C PRO A 205 22.09 -4.30 -15.99
N TRP A 206 21.13 -3.42 -15.70
CA TRP A 206 19.75 -3.81 -15.41
C TRP A 206 19.12 -4.68 -16.50
N ASN A 207 19.42 -4.41 -17.77
CA ASN A 207 18.91 -5.19 -18.90
C ASN A 207 19.42 -6.64 -18.89
N SER A 208 20.65 -6.86 -18.41
CA SER A 208 21.19 -8.20 -18.20
C SER A 208 20.51 -8.86 -17.01
N PHE A 209 20.35 -8.13 -15.90
CA PHE A 209 19.67 -8.65 -14.71
C PHE A 209 18.28 -9.21 -15.03
N ILE A 210 17.41 -8.42 -15.67
CA ILE A 210 16.03 -8.86 -16.01
C ILE A 210 15.98 -9.99 -17.06
N ARG A 211 17.09 -10.24 -17.76
CA ARG A 211 17.20 -11.34 -18.74
C ARG A 211 17.53 -12.67 -18.06
N TYR A 212 18.36 -12.65 -17.02
CA TYR A 212 18.85 -13.86 -16.37
C TYR A 212 18.09 -14.21 -15.09
N PHE A 213 17.79 -13.21 -14.24
CA PHE A 213 17.13 -13.42 -12.96
C PHE A 213 15.62 -13.55 -13.13
N THR A 214 15.03 -14.51 -12.42
CA THR A 214 13.62 -14.86 -12.55
C THR A 214 12.80 -14.33 -11.38
N ASP A 215 13.36 -14.34 -10.17
CA ASP A 215 12.64 -14.04 -8.94
C ASP A 215 13.44 -13.05 -8.08
N ILE A 216 12.74 -12.04 -7.57
CA ILE A 216 13.28 -11.04 -6.66
C ILE A 216 12.47 -11.14 -5.37
N SER A 217 13.12 -11.49 -4.27
CA SER A 217 12.53 -11.46 -2.93
C SER A 217 12.96 -10.19 -2.21
N LEU A 218 11.97 -9.39 -1.83
CA LEU A 218 12.12 -8.10 -1.14
C LEU A 218 11.59 -8.27 0.27
N CYS A 219 12.36 -7.85 1.27
CA CYS A 219 11.89 -7.79 2.64
C CYS A 219 11.98 -6.36 3.16
N GLN A 220 10.83 -5.71 3.23
CA GLN A 220 10.72 -4.35 3.70
C GLN A 220 10.80 -4.33 5.22
N MET A 221 11.73 -3.51 5.72
CA MET A 221 11.82 -3.16 7.14
C MET A 221 11.09 -1.83 7.35
N PHE A 222 10.09 -1.84 8.23
CA PHE A 222 9.40 -0.61 8.60
C PHE A 222 10.01 -0.06 9.89
N ASN A 223 10.51 1.17 9.81
CA ASN A 223 11.02 1.85 10.99
C ASN A 223 9.85 2.22 11.93
N THR A 224 9.75 1.50 13.05
CA THR A 224 8.78 1.75 14.14
C THR A 224 9.42 2.47 15.34
N SER A 225 10.72 2.74 15.28
CA SER A 225 11.49 3.32 16.40
C SER A 225 11.07 4.76 16.69
N ILE A 226 10.92 5.06 17.98
CA ILE A 226 10.49 6.39 18.46
C ILE A 226 11.61 7.44 18.31
N PHE A 227 12.87 7.02 18.22
CA PHE A 227 14.04 7.90 18.25
C PHE A 227 14.72 8.09 16.89
N SER A 228 14.13 7.57 15.81
CA SER A 228 14.70 7.69 14.47
C SER A 228 14.41 9.04 13.81
N ARG A 229 15.34 9.52 12.98
CA ARG A 229 15.19 10.71 12.13
C ARG A 229 14.59 10.41 10.74
N SER A 230 14.41 9.14 10.39
CA SER A 230 13.81 8.70 9.12
C SER A 230 12.28 8.54 9.23
N LYS A 231 11.61 8.37 8.09
CA LYS A 231 10.15 8.15 8.02
C LYS A 231 9.75 7.01 8.98
N ARG A 232 8.73 7.24 9.79
CA ARG A 232 8.27 6.33 10.84
C ARG A 232 6.88 5.81 10.49
N TYR A 233 6.66 4.53 10.83
CA TYR A 233 5.34 3.91 10.80
C TYR A 233 4.88 3.49 12.20
N HIS A 234 3.57 3.52 12.39
CA HIS A 234 2.87 2.92 13.52
C HIS A 234 2.45 1.51 13.13
N GLU A 235 2.87 0.52 13.92
CA GLU A 235 2.54 -0.89 13.70
C GLU A 235 1.53 -1.38 14.73
N GLU A 236 0.56 -2.15 14.26
CA GLU A 236 -0.39 -2.89 15.10
C GLU A 236 -0.48 -4.34 14.58
N ILE A 237 -0.38 -5.30 15.50
CA ILE A 237 -0.32 -6.73 15.19
C ILE A 237 -1.55 -7.43 15.76
N PHE A 238 -2.19 -8.24 14.93
CA PHE A 238 -3.33 -9.06 15.29
C PHE A 238 -3.06 -10.52 14.96
N TYR A 239 -3.46 -11.41 15.85
CA TYR A 239 -3.49 -12.84 15.61
C TYR A 239 -4.94 -13.29 15.48
N GLY A 240 -5.23 -14.09 14.47
CA GLY A 240 -6.58 -14.58 14.18
C GLY A 240 -6.56 -15.94 13.51
N GLU A 241 -7.74 -16.47 13.27
CA GLU A 241 -7.91 -17.77 12.63
C GLU A 241 -9.15 -17.76 11.74
N TRP A 242 -9.07 -18.41 10.59
CA TRP A 242 -10.26 -18.76 9.80
C TRP A 242 -10.80 -20.08 10.33
N THR A 243 -11.90 -20.04 11.07
CA THR A 243 -12.52 -21.23 11.66
C THR A 243 -13.87 -21.52 11.00
N THR A 244 -14.20 -22.81 10.81
CA THR A 244 -15.55 -23.24 10.43
C THR A 244 -16.18 -24.10 11.52
N ASN A 245 -17.49 -24.01 11.69
CA ASN A 245 -18.24 -24.82 12.65
C ASN A 245 -18.80 -26.12 12.06
N GLY A 246 -18.48 -26.43 10.80
CA GLY A 246 -18.82 -27.68 10.12
C GLY A 246 -20.31 -27.90 9.82
N ALA A 247 -21.21 -27.05 10.31
CA ALA A 247 -22.65 -27.26 10.21
C ALA A 247 -23.25 -26.62 8.96
N LYS A 248 -23.01 -25.30 8.74
CA LYS A 248 -23.46 -24.52 7.58
C LYS A 248 -22.55 -23.32 7.35
N SER A 249 -22.13 -23.11 6.10
CA SER A 249 -21.47 -21.86 5.70
C SER A 249 -22.38 -20.67 5.99
N GLY A 250 -21.82 -19.63 6.60
CA GLY A 250 -22.57 -18.40 6.86
C GLY A 250 -23.14 -18.27 8.27
N ALA A 251 -22.86 -19.23 9.15
CA ALA A 251 -23.24 -19.09 10.56
C ALA A 251 -22.52 -17.90 11.21
N PRO A 252 -23.11 -17.22 12.21
CA PRO A 252 -22.48 -16.07 12.89
C PRO A 252 -21.10 -16.36 13.50
N ASN A 253 -20.80 -17.62 13.78
CA ASN A 253 -19.54 -18.08 14.37
C ASN A 253 -18.63 -18.80 13.34
N ASP A 254 -18.91 -18.68 12.05
CA ASP A 254 -18.05 -19.16 10.96
C ASP A 254 -17.21 -18.00 10.46
N PHE A 255 -15.88 -18.08 10.54
CA PHE A 255 -14.96 -17.02 10.15
C PHE A 255 -14.23 -17.34 8.83
N ALA A 256 -14.46 -18.50 8.23
CA ALA A 256 -13.84 -18.92 6.96
C ALA A 256 -14.72 -18.55 5.75
N GLY A 257 -14.84 -17.24 5.51
CA GLY A 257 -15.81 -16.66 4.56
C GLY A 257 -15.43 -16.75 3.08
N GLY A 258 -14.14 -16.92 2.76
CA GLY A 258 -13.62 -16.88 1.38
C GLY A 258 -13.53 -15.46 0.80
N CYS A 259 -13.17 -15.36 -0.48
CA CYS A 259 -12.95 -14.09 -1.17
C CYS A 259 -14.25 -13.38 -1.60
N LEU A 260 -14.11 -12.18 -2.19
CA LEU A 260 -15.22 -11.33 -2.64
C LEU A 260 -16.16 -12.04 -3.65
N ASN A 261 -15.68 -13.05 -4.38
CA ASN A 261 -16.50 -13.86 -5.28
C ASN A 261 -17.62 -14.63 -4.53
N PHE A 262 -17.47 -14.83 -3.21
CA PHE A 262 -18.43 -15.48 -2.34
C PHE A 262 -19.17 -14.45 -1.50
N SER A 263 -19.94 -13.57 -2.14
CA SER A 263 -20.61 -12.42 -1.50
C SER A 263 -21.46 -12.78 -0.28
N ALA A 264 -22.07 -13.97 -0.26
CA ALA A 264 -22.90 -14.45 0.85
C ALA A 264 -22.09 -14.75 2.13
N THR A 265 -20.80 -15.07 2.01
CA THR A 265 -19.96 -15.50 3.14
C THR A 265 -18.75 -14.62 3.39
N PHE A 266 -18.36 -13.78 2.42
CA PHE A 266 -17.20 -12.91 2.48
C PHE A 266 -17.14 -12.05 3.76
N CYS A 267 -18.26 -11.46 4.15
CA CYS A 267 -18.34 -10.61 5.35
C CYS A 267 -18.23 -11.38 6.67
N ASN A 268 -18.20 -12.71 6.64
CA ASN A 268 -17.98 -13.51 7.83
C ASN A 268 -16.51 -13.60 8.23
N ASN A 269 -15.58 -13.30 7.31
CA ASN A 269 -14.17 -13.21 7.66
C ASN A 269 -13.93 -12.25 8.85
N PRO A 270 -12.84 -12.41 9.60
CA PRO A 270 -12.47 -11.47 10.66
C PRO A 270 -12.41 -10.02 10.13
N GLN A 271 -12.90 -9.05 10.90
CA GLN A 271 -13.02 -7.66 10.47
C GLN A 271 -12.27 -6.74 11.44
N TYR A 272 -11.31 -5.99 10.93
CA TYR A 272 -10.47 -5.08 11.70
C TYR A 272 -10.79 -3.64 11.31
N LEU A 273 -11.50 -2.92 12.18
CA LEU A 273 -11.88 -1.53 11.99
C LEU A 273 -10.74 -0.61 12.40
N PHE A 274 -10.37 0.33 11.54
CA PHE A 274 -9.37 1.38 11.84
C PHE A 274 -9.79 2.72 11.23
N ASN A 275 -9.24 3.80 11.78
CA ASN A 275 -9.51 5.16 11.32
C ASN A 275 -8.21 5.78 10.79
N VAL A 276 -8.29 6.41 9.62
CA VAL A 276 -7.23 7.23 9.05
C VAL A 276 -7.61 8.69 9.32
N SER A 277 -6.83 9.37 10.16
CA SER A 277 -7.11 10.76 10.57
C SER A 277 -6.74 11.78 9.50
N GLU A 278 -5.64 11.52 8.80
CA GLU A 278 -5.07 12.39 7.77
C GLU A 278 -4.72 11.54 6.55
N PRO A 279 -4.85 12.08 5.33
CA PRO A 279 -4.48 11.33 4.13
C PRO A 279 -3.03 10.86 4.17
N GLY A 280 -2.78 9.59 3.85
CA GLY A 280 -1.44 9.04 3.86
C GLY A 280 -1.37 7.55 3.54
N GLU A 281 -0.23 6.95 3.85
CA GLU A 281 0.05 5.55 3.52
C GLU A 281 -0.48 4.58 4.59
N VAL A 282 -1.12 3.50 4.13
CA VAL A 282 -1.52 2.35 4.94
C VAL A 282 -1.04 1.07 4.25
N MET A 283 -0.35 0.22 5.00
CA MET A 283 0.17 -1.04 4.51
C MET A 283 -0.31 -2.19 5.39
N LEU A 284 -0.63 -3.32 4.79
CA LEU A 284 -1.11 -4.51 5.47
C LEU A 284 -0.28 -5.71 5.05
N ALA A 285 0.20 -6.47 6.03
CA ALA A 285 0.89 -7.73 5.81
C ALA A 285 0.11 -8.85 6.49
N LEU A 286 -0.31 -9.84 5.72
CA LEU A 286 -1.02 -11.02 6.20
C LEU A 286 -0.12 -12.24 6.05
N THR A 287 0.23 -12.85 7.17
CA THR A 287 1.09 -14.04 7.24
C THR A 287 0.29 -15.18 7.83
N GLN A 288 0.17 -16.31 7.11
CA GLN A 288 -0.42 -17.52 7.64
C GLN A 288 0.63 -18.44 8.27
N LYS A 289 0.21 -19.27 9.21
CA LYS A 289 1.07 -20.28 9.83
C LYS A 289 1.39 -21.38 8.83
N GLU A 290 2.63 -21.86 8.83
CA GLU A 290 3.04 -23.01 8.02
C GLU A 290 2.28 -24.28 8.46
N PRO A 291 1.61 -24.98 7.53
CA PRO A 291 1.03 -26.28 7.81
C PRO A 291 2.12 -27.28 8.20
N ASN A 292 1.93 -28.00 9.32
CA ASN A 292 2.84 -29.05 9.78
C ASN A 292 4.30 -28.60 10.01
N GLU A 293 4.49 -27.40 10.56
CA GLU A 293 5.81 -26.87 10.96
C GLU A 293 6.68 -27.95 11.66
N GLY A 294 7.87 -28.23 11.09
CA GLY A 294 8.81 -29.24 11.59
C GLY A 294 8.64 -30.66 11.05
N VAL A 295 7.66 -30.92 10.18
CA VAL A 295 7.43 -32.22 9.52
C VAL A 295 7.97 -32.19 8.07
N LYS A 296 8.48 -33.32 7.57
CA LYS A 296 9.03 -33.45 6.20
C LYS A 296 8.04 -33.14 5.06
N ARG A 297 6.75 -33.07 5.35
CA ARG A 297 5.69 -32.87 4.36
C ARG A 297 5.22 -31.43 4.41
N ARG A 298 5.61 -30.64 3.41
CA ARG A 298 5.01 -29.32 3.15
C ARG A 298 3.71 -29.51 2.39
N ASP A 299 2.59 -29.36 3.10
CA ASP A 299 1.32 -29.18 2.43
C ASP A 299 1.27 -27.75 1.85
N PRO A 300 0.60 -27.54 0.70
CA PRO A 300 0.53 -26.22 0.10
C PRO A 300 -0.18 -25.23 1.02
N TYR A 301 0.28 -23.98 1.00
CA TYR A 301 -0.38 -22.88 1.70
C TYR A 301 -1.79 -22.66 1.17
N VAL A 302 -2.70 -22.29 2.07
CA VAL A 302 -4.02 -21.80 1.68
C VAL A 302 -3.83 -20.54 0.83
N THR A 303 -4.65 -20.35 -0.19
CA THR A 303 -4.56 -19.12 -0.99
C THR A 303 -5.18 -17.98 -0.19
N ILE A 304 -4.40 -16.96 0.16
CA ILE A 304 -4.83 -15.86 1.05
C ILE A 304 -4.78 -14.51 0.34
N GLY A 305 -5.55 -13.55 0.85
CA GLY A 305 -5.62 -12.17 0.36
C GLY A 305 -6.15 -11.21 1.42
N ILE A 306 -6.03 -9.90 1.14
CA ILE A 306 -6.45 -8.81 2.01
C ILE A 306 -7.43 -7.92 1.26
N HIS A 307 -8.53 -7.54 1.91
CA HIS A 307 -9.51 -6.58 1.40
C HIS A 307 -9.62 -5.41 2.36
N VAL A 308 -9.56 -4.19 1.86
CA VAL A 308 -9.80 -2.97 2.65
C VAL A 308 -11.01 -2.26 2.06
N MET A 309 -12.00 -1.94 2.89
CA MET A 309 -13.22 -1.23 2.49
C MET A 309 -13.39 0.05 3.30
N LYS A 310 -13.81 1.15 2.65
CA LYS A 310 -14.25 2.36 3.36
C LYS A 310 -15.67 2.13 3.86
N VAL A 311 -15.92 2.46 5.13
CA VAL A 311 -17.20 2.24 5.81
C VAL A 311 -17.72 3.52 6.44
N GLU A 312 -18.92 3.45 7.01
CA GLU A 312 -19.60 4.56 7.63
C GLU A 312 -18.84 5.10 8.85
N GLU A 313 -18.78 6.42 8.98
CA GLU A 313 -17.93 7.13 9.95
C GLU A 313 -18.29 6.81 11.41
N ASN A 314 -19.54 6.42 11.67
CA ASN A 314 -20.02 6.02 12.99
C ASN A 314 -20.13 4.49 13.17
N ARG A 315 -19.62 3.66 12.24
CA ARG A 315 -19.74 2.20 12.34
C ARG A 315 -19.01 1.64 13.56
N VAL A 316 -19.70 0.78 14.30
CA VAL A 316 -19.16 0.05 15.47
C VAL A 316 -19.48 -1.45 15.47
N HIS A 317 -20.30 -1.91 14.52
CA HIS A 317 -20.70 -3.31 14.34
C HIS A 317 -20.14 -3.84 13.03
N ARG A 318 -20.09 -5.17 12.91
CA ARG A 318 -19.64 -5.88 11.70
C ARG A 318 -20.39 -5.38 10.46
N VAL A 319 -19.71 -5.43 9.32
CA VAL A 319 -20.31 -5.28 7.99
C VAL A 319 -20.85 -6.64 7.55
N HIS A 320 -21.98 -6.66 6.86
CA HIS A 320 -22.59 -7.89 6.35
C HIS A 320 -22.78 -7.86 4.84
N GLN A 321 -22.73 -6.68 4.23
CA GLN A 321 -22.76 -6.51 2.78
C GLN A 321 -21.40 -6.04 2.27
N ALA A 322 -20.86 -6.74 1.27
CA ALA A 322 -19.63 -6.32 0.63
C ALA A 322 -19.80 -4.94 -0.02
N MET A 323 -18.86 -4.04 0.23
CA MET A 323 -18.81 -2.69 -0.34
C MET A 323 -17.71 -2.62 -1.39
N ALA A 324 -17.66 -1.52 -2.16
CA ALA A 324 -16.55 -1.29 -3.08
C ALA A 324 -15.22 -1.26 -2.28
N PRO A 325 -14.23 -2.09 -2.65
CA PRO A 325 -12.96 -2.10 -1.96
C PRO A 325 -12.20 -0.81 -2.22
N ALA A 326 -11.63 -0.24 -1.16
CA ALA A 326 -10.62 0.82 -1.25
C ALA A 326 -9.28 0.26 -1.75
N GLY A 327 -9.02 -1.03 -1.53
CA GLY A 327 -7.88 -1.75 -2.11
C GLY A 327 -7.92 -3.24 -1.78
N THR A 328 -7.26 -4.03 -2.61
CA THR A 328 -7.20 -5.49 -2.49
C THR A 328 -5.79 -5.97 -2.81
N SER A 329 -5.26 -6.92 -2.04
CA SER A 329 -4.01 -7.59 -2.42
C SER A 329 -4.25 -8.58 -3.56
N ASP A 330 -3.17 -8.95 -4.24
CA ASP A 330 -3.18 -10.18 -5.02
C ASP A 330 -3.41 -11.38 -4.09
N TYR A 331 -4.11 -12.38 -4.61
CA TYR A 331 -4.26 -13.67 -3.93
C TYR A 331 -3.09 -14.58 -4.27
N ALA A 332 -2.48 -15.18 -3.25
CA ALA A 332 -1.36 -16.10 -3.44
C ALA A 332 -1.44 -17.29 -2.50
N SER A 333 -1.07 -18.47 -3.00
CA SER A 333 -0.75 -19.64 -2.19
C SER A 333 0.69 -19.49 -1.69
N ALA A 334 0.87 -18.58 -0.74
CA ALA A 334 2.16 -18.21 -0.15
C ALA A 334 2.00 -17.99 1.35
N ARG A 335 3.12 -18.02 2.08
CA ARG A 335 3.13 -17.77 3.53
C ARG A 335 2.62 -16.38 3.88
N SER A 336 3.00 -15.38 3.08
CA SER A 336 2.67 -13.97 3.32
C SER A 336 2.17 -13.29 2.05
N VAL A 337 1.22 -12.37 2.22
CA VAL A 337 0.77 -11.41 1.18
C VAL A 337 0.80 -9.99 1.74
N PHE A 338 1.03 -9.03 0.85
CA PHE A 338 1.21 -7.63 1.19
C PHE A 338 0.25 -6.74 0.38
N LEU A 339 -0.26 -5.68 1.02
CA LEU A 339 -1.09 -4.66 0.40
C LEU A 339 -0.55 -3.28 0.80
N HIS A 340 -0.19 -2.46 -0.19
CA HIS A 340 0.26 -1.09 0.02
C HIS A 340 -0.73 -0.10 -0.61
N LEU A 341 -1.31 0.77 0.22
CA LEU A 341 -2.19 1.86 -0.19
C LEU A 341 -1.48 3.20 0.07
N ARG A 342 -1.08 3.91 -1.00
CA ARG A 342 -0.23 5.12 -0.90
C ARG A 342 -0.99 6.43 -0.61
N ASP A 343 -2.25 6.52 -1.04
CA ASP A 343 -3.04 7.76 -0.94
C ASP A 343 -4.39 7.51 -0.27
N VAL A 344 -4.41 6.92 0.93
CA VAL A 344 -5.65 6.61 1.63
C VAL A 344 -6.24 7.90 2.20
N PRO A 345 -7.45 8.33 1.78
CA PRO A 345 -8.08 9.51 2.34
C PRO A 345 -8.40 9.34 3.82
N ALA A 346 -8.63 10.47 4.51
CA ALA A 346 -9.19 10.43 5.85
C ALA A 346 -10.57 9.73 5.85
N GLY A 347 -10.84 8.97 6.90
CA GLY A 347 -12.10 8.26 7.10
C GLY A 347 -11.94 6.95 7.84
N ARG A 348 -13.03 6.19 7.89
CA ARG A 348 -13.10 4.89 8.56
C ARG A 348 -13.03 3.72 7.59
N TYR A 349 -12.21 2.72 7.92
CA TYR A 349 -11.93 1.58 7.06
C TYR A 349 -12.02 0.26 7.83
N ILE A 350 -12.31 -0.82 7.11
CA ILE A 350 -12.21 -2.19 7.62
C ILE A 350 -11.26 -2.97 6.75
N ALA A 351 -10.29 -3.64 7.39
CA ALA A 351 -9.48 -4.67 6.78
C ALA A 351 -10.07 -6.06 7.05
N LEU A 352 -10.15 -6.88 6.00
CA LEU A 352 -10.58 -8.27 6.04
C LEU A 352 -9.45 -9.15 5.50
N PRO A 353 -8.76 -9.92 6.35
CA PRO A 353 -7.95 -11.03 5.89
C PRO A 353 -8.87 -12.19 5.47
N THR A 354 -8.65 -12.70 4.27
CA THR A 354 -9.54 -13.68 3.64
C THR A 354 -8.75 -14.82 3.01
N THR A 355 -9.29 -16.02 3.09
CA THR A 355 -8.90 -17.12 2.19
C THR A 355 -9.55 -16.95 0.82
N PHE A 356 -9.04 -17.62 -0.21
CA PHE A 356 -9.65 -17.59 -1.53
C PHE A 356 -10.96 -18.36 -1.54
N ALA A 357 -10.94 -19.62 -1.09
CA ALA A 357 -12.13 -20.45 -0.99
C ALA A 357 -12.74 -20.38 0.42
N PRO A 358 -14.07 -20.44 0.56
CA PRO A 358 -14.72 -20.53 1.86
C PRO A 358 -14.38 -21.87 2.53
N ARG A 359 -14.51 -21.92 3.87
CA ARG A 359 -14.23 -23.09 4.73
C ARG A 359 -12.76 -23.52 4.84
N GLU A 360 -11.84 -22.83 4.17
CA GLU A 360 -10.42 -23.05 4.39
C GLU A 360 -10.04 -22.58 5.81
N GLN A 361 -9.30 -23.41 6.53
CA GLN A 361 -8.91 -23.15 7.91
C GLN A 361 -7.41 -22.94 8.00
N SER A 362 -7.00 -21.83 8.62
CA SER A 362 -5.61 -21.54 8.93
C SER A 362 -5.53 -20.45 9.99
N VAL A 363 -4.42 -20.46 10.75
CA VAL A 363 -4.08 -19.41 11.70
C VAL A 363 -3.27 -18.35 10.99
N PHE A 364 -3.53 -17.08 11.27
CA PHE A 364 -2.84 -15.97 10.64
C PHE A 364 -2.44 -14.87 11.62
N MET A 365 -1.47 -14.09 11.18
CA MET A 365 -1.04 -12.83 11.77
C MET A 365 -1.29 -11.72 10.74
N LEU A 366 -2.03 -10.70 11.13
CA LEU A 366 -2.24 -9.49 10.35
C LEU A 366 -1.46 -8.35 11.00
N ARG A 367 -0.61 -7.68 10.24
CA ARG A 367 0.07 -6.45 10.66
C ARG A 367 -0.44 -5.29 9.84
N ILE A 368 -0.73 -4.18 10.52
CA ILE A 368 -1.17 -2.93 9.89
C ILE A 368 -0.13 -1.87 10.22
N TYR A 369 0.46 -1.29 9.18
CA TYR A 369 1.37 -0.16 9.26
C TYR A 369 0.67 1.09 8.74
N SER A 370 0.83 2.21 9.44
CA SER A 370 0.34 3.50 8.97
C SER A 370 1.31 4.61 9.29
N GLU A 371 1.39 5.61 8.42
CA GLU A 371 2.19 6.82 8.65
C GLU A 371 1.70 7.61 9.87
N HIS A 372 0.38 7.60 10.11
CA HIS A 372 -0.24 8.23 11.26
C HIS A 372 -0.66 7.19 12.30
N LYS A 373 -0.80 7.63 13.56
CA LYS A 373 -1.20 6.73 14.64
C LYS A 373 -2.64 6.25 14.44
N ILE A 374 -2.80 4.93 14.32
CA ILE A 374 -4.08 4.25 14.20
C ILE A 374 -4.43 3.47 15.47
N TYR A 375 -5.72 3.19 15.67
CA TYR A 375 -6.22 2.36 16.77
C TYR A 375 -7.15 1.26 16.24
N PRO A 376 -6.61 0.29 15.49
CA PRO A 376 -7.38 -0.81 14.93
C PRO A 376 -8.03 -1.65 16.04
N ARG A 377 -9.25 -2.16 15.77
CA ARG A 377 -9.97 -3.06 16.68
C ARG A 377 -10.80 -4.08 15.91
N VAL A 378 -10.97 -5.26 16.49
CA VAL A 378 -11.78 -6.34 15.91
C VAL A 378 -13.27 -6.05 16.11
N LEU A 379 -14.07 -6.24 15.06
CA LEU A 379 -15.53 -6.16 15.13
C LEU A 379 -16.14 -7.54 15.43
N LEU A 380 -16.64 -7.68 16.66
CA LEU A 380 -17.22 -8.94 17.16
C LEU A 380 -18.75 -8.96 17.09
N LYS A 381 -19.41 -7.81 17.25
CA LYS A 381 -20.87 -7.73 17.34
C LYS A 381 -21.50 -7.50 15.96
N HIS A 382 -22.50 -8.30 15.61
CA HIS A 382 -23.26 -8.15 14.37
C HIS A 382 -24.24 -6.97 14.40
N ALA A 383 -24.83 -6.68 15.56
CA ALA A 383 -25.81 -5.62 15.71
C ALA A 383 -25.81 -5.12 17.18
N PRO A 384 -26.44 -3.98 17.49
CA PRO A 384 -26.63 -3.51 18.85
C PRO A 384 -27.30 -4.58 19.73
N SER A 385 -26.78 -4.76 20.95
CA SER A 385 -27.34 -5.72 21.90
C SER A 385 -28.76 -5.31 22.31
N LYS A 386 -29.69 -6.28 22.41
CA LYS A 386 -31.01 -6.06 23.00
C LYS A 386 -30.82 -5.59 24.45
N GLY A 387 -31.55 -4.55 24.86
CA GLY A 387 -31.50 -4.06 26.24
C GLY A 387 -31.92 -5.13 27.26
N ILE A 388 -31.60 -4.93 28.54
CA ILE A 388 -31.78 -5.88 29.65
C ILE A 388 -33.24 -6.42 29.77
N PHE A 389 -34.22 -5.68 29.27
CA PHE A 389 -35.65 -6.05 29.26
C PHE A 389 -36.24 -6.30 27.86
N GLY A 390 -35.43 -6.37 26.80
CA GLY A 390 -35.92 -6.54 25.43
C GLY A 390 -36.68 -5.33 24.83
N CYS A 391 -36.94 -4.26 25.60
CA CYS A 391 -37.77 -3.12 25.19
C CYS A 391 -37.16 -2.20 24.10
N ARG A 392 -35.91 -2.42 23.68
CA ARG A 392 -35.30 -1.70 22.55
C ARG A 392 -34.96 -2.70 21.46
N GLN A 393 -35.98 -3.12 20.72
CA GLN A 393 -35.79 -3.95 19.55
C GLN A 393 -35.47 -3.05 18.35
N VAL A 394 -34.25 -3.17 17.84
CA VAL A 394 -33.88 -2.61 16.54
C VAL A 394 -34.54 -3.48 15.49
N ASN A 395 -35.32 -2.85 14.61
CA ASN A 395 -36.15 -3.51 13.61
C ASN A 395 -35.82 -3.06 12.19
N SER A 396 -34.83 -2.18 12.01
CA SER A 396 -34.38 -1.72 10.70
C SER A 396 -33.01 -1.08 10.81
N ILE A 397 -32.32 -0.99 9.68
CA ILE A 397 -31.04 -0.31 9.54
C ILE A 397 -31.13 0.68 8.39
N THR A 398 -30.58 1.87 8.61
CA THR A 398 -30.53 2.92 7.59
C THR A 398 -29.12 3.44 7.45
N ARG A 399 -28.60 3.39 6.22
CA ARG A 399 -27.40 4.11 5.81
C ARG A 399 -27.83 5.43 5.16
N VAL A 400 -27.26 6.53 5.64
CA VAL A 400 -27.46 7.87 5.09
C VAL A 400 -26.11 8.37 4.58
N THR A 401 -26.04 8.65 3.27
CA THR A 401 -24.89 9.29 2.64
C THR A 401 -25.22 10.75 2.39
N ILE A 402 -24.43 11.65 2.98
CA ILE A 402 -24.50 13.09 2.73
C ILE A 402 -23.56 13.39 1.57
N VAL A 403 -24.12 13.55 0.36
CA VAL A 403 -23.34 13.67 -0.87
C VAL A 403 -22.78 15.09 -0.99
N ALA A 404 -23.67 16.07 -1.18
CA ALA A 404 -23.29 17.45 -1.37
C ALA A 404 -24.45 18.41 -1.09
N VAL A 405 -24.13 19.64 -0.72
CA VAL A 405 -25.07 20.78 -0.70
C VAL A 405 -24.74 21.73 -1.85
N PHE A 406 -25.78 22.24 -2.49
CA PHE A 406 -25.73 23.28 -3.51
C PHE A 406 -26.36 24.54 -2.93
N LEU A 407 -25.57 25.57 -2.72
CA LEU A 407 -25.98 26.81 -2.07
C LEU A 407 -26.29 27.87 -3.12
N GLU A 408 -27.38 28.62 -2.93
CA GLU A 408 -27.76 29.77 -3.75
C GLU A 408 -26.94 31.03 -3.41
N GLN A 409 -26.09 30.96 -2.38
CA GLN A 409 -25.32 32.08 -1.87
C GLN A 409 -23.97 32.21 -2.59
N THR A 410 -23.48 33.45 -2.72
CA THR A 410 -22.16 33.72 -3.34
C THR A 410 -21.01 33.78 -2.34
N LYS A 411 -21.31 33.71 -1.03
CA LYS A 411 -20.30 33.79 0.03
C LYS A 411 -19.71 32.40 0.28
N GLU A 412 -18.41 32.35 0.51
CA GLU A 412 -17.75 31.14 0.97
C GLU A 412 -18.15 30.83 2.42
N VAL A 413 -18.45 29.56 2.69
CA VAL A 413 -18.83 29.02 4.00
C VAL A 413 -17.96 27.82 4.33
N ASN A 414 -17.74 27.56 5.61
CA ASN A 414 -17.11 26.34 6.08
C ASN A 414 -18.20 25.40 6.59
N ALA A 415 -18.82 24.66 5.68
CA ALA A 415 -20.07 23.99 5.99
C ALA A 415 -19.84 22.63 6.68
N TYR A 416 -20.74 22.27 7.59
CA TYR A 416 -20.91 20.90 8.06
C TYR A 416 -22.40 20.59 8.31
N CYS A 417 -22.73 19.30 8.28
CA CYS A 417 -24.06 18.81 8.57
C CYS A 417 -24.09 18.09 9.91
N ILE A 418 -25.17 18.28 10.66
CA ILE A 418 -25.55 17.46 11.80
C ILE A 418 -26.77 16.65 11.39
N LEU A 419 -26.66 15.33 11.49
CA LEU A 419 -27.77 14.40 11.24
C LEU A 419 -28.17 13.75 12.56
N GLN A 420 -29.46 13.78 12.86
CA GLN A 420 -30.00 13.25 14.11
C GLN A 420 -31.28 12.44 13.87
N THR A 421 -31.40 11.30 14.53
CA THR A 421 -32.64 10.51 14.62
C THR A 421 -32.78 9.97 16.04
N GLY A 422 -33.90 10.29 16.69
CA GLY A 422 -34.09 9.99 18.11
C GLY A 422 -32.95 10.55 18.97
N LYS A 423 -32.16 9.64 19.58
CA LYS A 423 -31.00 9.98 20.42
C LYS A 423 -29.67 9.95 19.69
N ASP A 424 -29.62 9.34 18.50
CA ASP A 424 -28.40 9.20 17.74
C ASP A 424 -28.14 10.49 16.96
N LYS A 425 -26.94 11.03 17.12
CA LYS A 425 -26.51 12.29 16.51
C LYS A 425 -25.12 12.12 15.95
N VAL A 426 -24.94 12.44 14.67
CA VAL A 426 -23.66 12.39 13.96
C VAL A 426 -23.40 13.73 13.27
N ARG A 427 -22.13 13.99 12.96
CA ARG A 427 -21.67 15.23 12.32
C ARG A 427 -20.70 14.90 11.21
N THR A 428 -20.77 15.62 10.09
CA THR A 428 -19.80 15.54 9.01
C THR A 428 -18.54 16.35 9.29
N SER A 429 -17.46 16.12 8.54
CA SER A 429 -16.33 17.04 8.51
C SER A 429 -16.76 18.45 8.05
N SER A 430 -16.00 19.46 8.48
CA SER A 430 -16.19 20.85 8.01
C SER A 430 -15.42 21.06 6.72
N ILE A 431 -16.12 21.42 5.65
CA ILE A 431 -15.53 21.61 4.32
C ILE A 431 -15.85 23.03 3.83
N LYS A 432 -14.79 23.74 3.41
CA LYS A 432 -14.93 25.06 2.80
C LYS A 432 -15.46 24.95 1.37
N GLY A 433 -16.44 25.77 1.04
CA GLY A 433 -16.92 25.92 -0.32
C GLY A 433 -17.86 27.11 -0.47
N ARG A 434 -18.21 27.42 -1.72
CA ARG A 434 -19.03 28.59 -2.06
C ARG A 434 -20.42 28.20 -2.54
N ASN A 435 -20.52 27.72 -3.78
CA ASN A 435 -21.80 27.33 -4.38
C ASN A 435 -22.09 25.83 -4.18
N GLN A 436 -21.07 25.06 -3.84
CA GLN A 436 -21.15 23.62 -3.61
C GLN A 436 -20.18 23.22 -2.51
N VAL A 437 -20.63 22.34 -1.61
CA VAL A 437 -19.79 21.64 -0.65
C VAL A 437 -20.13 20.16 -0.74
N SER A 438 -19.13 19.31 -0.95
CA SER A 438 -19.29 17.87 -1.16
C SER A 438 -18.56 17.09 -0.07
N TRP A 439 -19.26 16.20 0.63
CA TRP A 439 -18.69 15.36 1.69
C TRP A 439 -18.53 13.92 1.24
N ASN A 440 -19.55 13.33 0.62
CA ASN A 440 -19.64 11.89 0.37
C ASN A 440 -19.43 11.04 1.64
N GLU A 441 -19.83 11.56 2.80
CA GLU A 441 -19.70 10.87 4.08
C GLU A 441 -20.94 10.01 4.36
N GLN A 442 -20.72 8.82 4.92
CA GLN A 442 -21.76 7.83 5.16
C GLN A 442 -21.92 7.58 6.67
N PHE A 443 -23.17 7.44 7.11
CA PHE A 443 -23.53 7.16 8.49
C PHE A 443 -24.56 6.04 8.55
N ILE A 444 -24.47 5.21 9.59
CA ILE A 444 -25.36 4.07 9.80
C ILE A 444 -26.18 4.21 11.08
N PHE A 445 -27.47 3.91 11.02
CA PHE A 445 -28.42 4.05 12.12
C PHE A 445 -29.22 2.77 12.30
N HIS A 446 -29.22 2.24 13.52
CA HIS A 446 -30.01 1.08 13.91
C HIS A 446 -31.30 1.59 14.57
N ARG A 447 -32.43 1.45 13.87
CA ARG A 447 -33.68 2.14 14.25
C ARG A 447 -34.73 1.19 14.80
N ALA A 448 -35.44 1.67 15.81
CA ALA A 448 -36.72 1.08 16.24
C ALA A 448 -37.85 1.54 15.31
N SER A 449 -38.96 0.80 15.27
CA SER A 449 -40.11 1.09 14.38
C SER A 449 -40.73 2.49 14.56
N THR A 450 -40.48 3.15 15.69
CA THR A 450 -40.93 4.50 16.01
C THR A 450 -40.01 5.62 15.52
N SER A 451 -38.78 5.32 15.08
CA SER A 451 -37.76 6.30 14.69
C SER A 451 -37.66 6.43 13.17
N ARG A 452 -38.71 6.96 12.53
CA ARG A 452 -38.78 7.09 11.05
C ARG A 452 -38.15 8.37 10.52
N ASP A 453 -38.11 9.39 11.38
CA ASP A 453 -37.78 10.75 10.98
C ASP A 453 -36.33 11.08 11.31
N PHE A 454 -35.72 11.84 10.42
CA PHE A 454 -34.40 12.40 10.57
C PHE A 454 -34.51 13.92 10.56
N SER A 455 -33.83 14.57 11.50
CA SER A 455 -33.57 16.00 11.44
C SER A 455 -32.15 16.22 10.94
N LEU A 456 -32.01 17.11 9.97
CA LEU A 456 -30.73 17.53 9.43
C LEU A 456 -30.56 19.03 9.61
N GLU A 457 -29.40 19.41 10.14
CA GLU A 457 -29.02 20.81 10.30
C GLU A 457 -27.75 21.09 9.50
N LEU A 458 -27.76 22.16 8.72
CA LEU A 458 -26.60 22.68 8.01
C LEU A 458 -26.05 23.88 8.78
N TRP A 459 -24.75 23.87 9.06
CA TRP A 459 -24.07 24.87 9.87
C TRP A 459 -22.87 25.46 9.13
N ASP A 460 -22.55 26.72 9.43
CA ASP A 460 -21.30 27.40 9.08
C ASP A 460 -20.36 27.37 10.29
N ASP A 461 -19.26 26.61 10.18
CA ASP A 461 -18.21 26.47 11.19
C ASP A 461 -17.37 27.74 11.25
N CYS A 462 -17.69 28.57 12.23
CA CYS A 462 -17.10 29.89 12.39
C CYS A 462 -15.90 29.79 13.34
N LEU A 463 -14.70 29.55 12.81
CA LEU A 463 -13.47 29.33 13.60
C LEU A 463 -13.24 30.30 14.79
N LEU A 464 -13.70 31.57 14.69
CA LEU A 464 -13.48 32.62 15.69
C LEU A 464 -14.76 33.05 16.45
N THR A 465 -15.93 32.54 16.08
CA THR A 465 -17.20 32.92 16.71
C THR A 465 -18.10 31.68 16.90
N ARG A 466 -19.33 31.85 17.39
CA ARG A 466 -20.26 30.72 17.46
C ARG A 466 -20.70 30.33 16.05
N ASP A 467 -20.73 29.03 15.80
CA ASP A 467 -21.26 28.44 14.57
C ASP A 467 -22.66 28.97 14.27
N LYS A 468 -22.93 29.19 12.99
CA LYS A 468 -24.20 29.76 12.53
C LYS A 468 -25.03 28.68 11.86
N LEU A 469 -26.25 28.48 12.34
CA LEU A 469 -27.21 27.61 11.68
C LEU A 469 -27.63 28.25 10.35
N ILE A 470 -27.38 27.55 9.26
CA ILE A 470 -27.78 27.97 7.91
C ILE A 470 -29.20 27.50 7.60
N SER A 471 -29.50 26.23 7.88
CA SER A 471 -30.78 25.60 7.57
C SER A 471 -31.06 24.43 8.50
N ARG A 472 -32.32 24.20 8.81
CA ARG A 472 -32.80 22.99 9.49
C ARG A 472 -33.93 22.40 8.65
N THR A 473 -33.83 21.11 8.34
CA THR A 473 -34.84 20.37 7.59
C THR A 473 -35.07 19.01 8.22
N SER A 474 -36.16 18.36 7.86
CA SER A 474 -36.48 17.01 8.29
C SER A 474 -36.92 16.17 7.11
N PHE A 475 -36.58 14.89 7.15
CA PHE A 475 -36.98 13.93 6.12
C PHE A 475 -37.28 12.58 6.74
N THR A 476 -38.01 11.76 6.01
CA THR A 476 -38.35 10.39 6.42
C THR A 476 -37.52 9.40 5.63
N ALA A 477 -37.06 8.34 6.29
CA ALA A 477 -36.42 7.20 5.64
C ALA A 477 -37.31 5.97 5.84
N PRO A 478 -38.32 5.76 4.99
CA PRO A 478 -39.18 4.58 5.08
C PRO A 478 -38.38 3.31 4.82
N VAL A 479 -38.82 2.19 5.41
CA VAL A 479 -38.23 0.88 5.16
C VAL A 479 -38.83 0.32 3.88
N ASP A 480 -38.05 0.35 2.82
CA ASP A 480 -38.43 -0.09 1.47
C ASP A 480 -37.45 -1.13 0.88
N ASN A 481 -36.41 -1.51 1.64
CA ASN A 481 -35.37 -2.44 1.24
C ASN A 481 -34.65 -2.01 -0.06
N ASP A 482 -34.52 -0.70 -0.28
CA ASP A 482 -33.96 -0.11 -1.49
C ASP A 482 -33.01 1.06 -1.17
N THR A 483 -32.28 1.51 -2.19
CA THR A 483 -31.43 2.70 -2.14
C THR A 483 -32.06 3.83 -2.97
N ARG A 484 -32.31 4.97 -2.35
CA ARG A 484 -32.96 6.13 -2.97
C ARG A 484 -32.11 7.37 -2.87
N GLU A 485 -32.09 8.14 -3.95
CA GLU A 485 -31.56 9.48 -3.92
C GLU A 485 -32.67 10.46 -3.51
N VAL A 486 -32.36 11.34 -2.55
CA VAL A 486 -33.29 12.33 -2.03
C VAL A 486 -32.65 13.71 -2.12
N GLN A 487 -33.38 14.67 -2.69
CA GLN A 487 -32.99 16.06 -2.71
C GLN A 487 -33.87 16.86 -1.74
N LEU A 488 -33.25 17.44 -0.71
CA LEU A 488 -33.94 18.24 0.30
C LEU A 488 -33.78 19.71 -0.02
N LYS A 489 -34.89 20.43 -0.09
CA LYS A 489 -34.86 21.89 -0.14
C LYS A 489 -34.43 22.44 1.21
N LEU A 490 -33.47 23.35 1.20
CA LEU A 490 -32.96 24.02 2.39
C LEU A 490 -33.57 25.42 2.50
N THR A 491 -34.05 25.76 3.68
CA THR A 491 -34.59 27.08 3.99
C THR A 491 -33.94 27.63 5.26
N ASP A 492 -33.70 28.94 5.28
CA ASP A 492 -33.23 29.61 6.48
C ASP A 492 -34.34 29.69 7.55
N THR A 493 -34.01 30.27 8.71
CA THR A 493 -34.96 30.47 9.82
C THR A 493 -36.14 31.39 9.48
N TYR A 494 -36.06 32.14 8.38
CA TYR A 494 -37.11 33.03 7.89
C TYR A 494 -37.90 32.42 6.72
N GLY A 495 -37.61 31.18 6.33
CA GLY A 495 -38.29 30.45 5.25
C GLY A 495 -37.77 30.77 3.84
N LYS A 496 -36.67 31.51 3.70
CA LYS A 496 -36.07 31.81 2.38
C LYS A 496 -35.27 30.61 1.89
N SER A 497 -35.34 30.33 0.58
CA SER A 497 -34.52 29.29 -0.06
C SER A 497 -33.02 29.58 0.14
N VAL A 498 -32.29 28.57 0.58
CA VAL A 498 -30.83 28.62 0.73
C VAL A 498 -30.14 27.73 -0.30
N GLY A 499 -30.86 26.75 -0.84
CA GLY A 499 -30.36 25.80 -1.82
C GLY A 499 -30.92 24.40 -1.60
N ASN A 500 -30.17 23.40 -2.06
CA ASN A 500 -30.61 22.00 -2.02
C ASN A 500 -29.51 21.09 -1.49
N LEU A 501 -29.88 20.11 -0.67
CA LEU A 501 -28.99 19.06 -0.19
C LEU A 501 -29.30 17.74 -0.89
N ARG A 502 -28.27 17.08 -1.41
CA ARG A 502 -28.35 15.76 -2.04
C ARG A 502 -27.95 14.68 -1.02
N LEU A 503 -28.86 13.74 -0.79
CA LEU A 503 -28.67 12.60 0.09
C LEU A 503 -28.89 11.29 -0.68
N ILE A 504 -28.25 10.21 -0.23
CA ILE A 504 -28.60 8.85 -0.62
C ILE A 504 -29.00 8.09 0.64
N LEU A 505 -30.18 7.49 0.63
CA LEU A 505 -30.75 6.74 1.73
C LEU A 505 -30.83 5.27 1.33
N ALA A 506 -30.33 4.36 2.16
CA ALA A 506 -30.52 2.93 1.98
C ALA A 506 -31.10 2.36 3.28
N THR A 507 -32.34 1.85 3.24
CA THR A 507 -33.06 1.41 4.44
C THR A 507 -33.58 0.00 4.30
N PHE A 508 -33.22 -0.87 5.25
CA PHE A 508 -33.58 -2.28 5.26
C PHE A 508 -34.28 -2.69 6.55
N ASP A 509 -35.19 -3.66 6.46
CA ASP A 509 -35.93 -4.24 7.59
C ASP A 509 -35.09 -5.21 8.44
N ASP A 510 -34.05 -5.82 7.87
CA ASP A 510 -33.09 -6.62 8.62
C ASP A 510 -31.99 -5.73 9.22
N PRO A 511 -31.89 -5.63 10.57
CA PRO A 511 -30.86 -4.83 11.23
C PRO A 511 -29.42 -5.35 11.01
N MET A 512 -29.24 -6.53 10.43
CA MET A 512 -27.94 -7.10 10.07
C MET A 512 -27.63 -7.00 8.57
N TYR A 513 -28.47 -6.34 7.77
CA TYR A 513 -28.25 -6.33 6.32
C TYR A 513 -27.02 -5.51 5.88
N LEU A 514 -26.71 -4.40 6.58
CA LEU A 514 -25.79 -3.36 6.12
C LEU A 514 -24.39 -3.33 6.74
#